data_AF-A0A0F9WZH3-F1
#
_entry.id   AF-A0A0F9WZH3-F1
#
_cell.length_a   1.000
_cell.length_b   1.000
_cell.length_c   1.000
_cell.angle_alpha   90.00
_cell.angle_beta   90.00
_cell.angle_gamma   90.00
#
_symmetry.space_group_name_H-M   'P 1'
#
loop_
_entity.id
_entity.type
_entity.pdbx_description
1 polymer ?
#
loop_
_entity_poly.entity_id
_entity_poly.type
_entity_poly.pdbx_seq_one_letter_code
_entity_poly.pdbx_strand_id
1 'polypeptide(L)'
;MPWERDADMRVRAQEGSASVTSDGNYRSLRSNRVGALYAASALDDLIRLGYGYCAGIGLLSAGEPLPNQVIVTLRPTLWVRVPSGVTIRPFYGAIQVEDTGATNAFEALIGSAPSDVGNGTSDAADFGPVNLRTGLGDNSGCTVRQEASGDVDADVNCNLWRAFKHEDNVATPATAGPANFEWKPTVLPALVGPATLALYVGGGAIHQITAQLQWIVEPTAN
;
A
#
# COMPACT_ATOMS: atom_id res chain seq x y z
N MET A 1 37.58 36.32 -27.22
CA MET A 1 36.63 35.25 -27.59
C MET A 1 35.57 35.15 -26.50
N PRO A 2 34.35 35.68 -26.72
CA PRO A 2 33.27 35.52 -25.74
C PRO A 2 31.95 35.06 -26.38
N TRP A 3 31.37 33.95 -25.90
CA TRP A 3 29.92 33.78 -25.74
C TRP A 3 29.61 32.42 -25.09
N GLU A 4 29.91 32.26 -23.80
CA GLU A 4 29.08 31.37 -22.99
C GLU A 4 27.73 32.07 -22.84
N ARG A 5 26.71 31.58 -23.53
CA ARG A 5 25.33 31.93 -23.22
C ARG A 5 24.91 31.03 -22.07
N ASP A 6 25.08 31.52 -20.86
CA ASP A 6 24.31 31.03 -19.73
C ASP A 6 22.83 31.12 -20.12
N ALA A 7 22.18 29.97 -20.28
CA ALA A 7 20.76 29.89 -20.50
C ALA A 7 20.07 30.28 -19.19
N ASP A 8 19.86 31.58 -19.00
CA ASP A 8 19.13 32.16 -17.88
C ASP A 8 17.65 31.77 -18.00
N MET A 9 17.27 30.65 -17.37
CA MET A 9 15.90 30.18 -17.33
C MET A 9 15.10 30.99 -16.30
N ARG A 10 14.65 32.18 -16.72
CA ARG A 10 13.73 33.01 -15.93
C ARG A 10 12.30 32.49 -16.04
N VAL A 11 11.85 31.74 -15.04
CA VAL A 11 10.44 31.39 -14.89
C VAL A 11 9.67 32.66 -14.49
N ARG A 12 8.89 33.21 -15.41
CA ARG A 12 7.96 34.31 -15.12
C ARG A 12 6.65 33.70 -14.66
N ALA A 13 6.23 34.02 -13.43
CA ALA A 13 4.86 33.74 -13.00
C ALA A 13 3.92 34.58 -13.86
N GLN A 14 3.10 33.93 -14.70
CA GLN A 14 2.09 34.60 -15.50
C GLN A 14 0.79 34.65 -14.70
N GLU A 15 0.40 35.83 -14.23
CA GLU A 15 -0.89 36.08 -13.57
C GLU A 15 -2.00 36.34 -14.60
N GLY A 16 -2.12 35.46 -15.59
CA GLY A 16 -3.16 35.55 -16.62
C GLY A 16 -3.34 34.23 -17.35
N SER A 17 -4.59 33.89 -17.66
CA SER A 17 -4.97 32.64 -18.34
C SER A 17 -4.27 32.52 -19.69
N ALA A 18 -3.23 31.71 -19.77
CA ALA A 18 -2.63 31.28 -21.04
C ALA A 18 -3.21 29.90 -21.39
N SER A 19 -4.00 29.81 -22.45
CA SER A 19 -4.31 28.53 -23.08
C SER A 19 -3.28 28.26 -24.18
N VAL A 20 -2.38 27.31 -23.91
CA VAL A 20 -1.62 26.65 -24.96
C VAL A 20 -1.98 25.18 -24.87
N THR A 21 -2.60 24.65 -25.92
CA THR A 21 -2.85 23.22 -26.09
C THR A 21 -1.51 22.56 -26.43
N SER A 22 -0.79 22.18 -25.38
CA SER A 22 0.36 21.29 -25.45
C SER A 22 -0.06 19.97 -24.79
N ASP A 23 0.49 18.85 -25.25
CA ASP A 23 0.48 17.55 -24.52
C ASP A 23 1.36 17.63 -23.25
N GLY A 24 1.32 18.79 -22.58
CA GLY A 24 2.17 19.15 -21.47
C GLY A 24 1.70 18.43 -20.22
N ASN A 25 2.51 17.50 -19.75
CA ASN A 25 2.39 17.00 -18.39
C ASN A 25 2.57 18.16 -17.41
N TYR A 26 1.47 18.65 -16.84
CA TYR A 26 1.51 19.59 -15.73
C TYR A 26 2.25 18.91 -14.57
N ARG A 27 3.47 19.38 -14.27
CA ARG A 27 4.18 19.00 -13.04
C ARG A 27 4.06 20.13 -12.04
N SER A 28 3.66 19.81 -10.81
CA SER A 28 3.60 20.83 -9.78
C SER A 28 5.02 21.25 -9.42
N LEU A 29 5.36 22.50 -9.71
CA LEU A 29 6.62 23.12 -9.30
C LEU A 29 6.36 23.89 -8.01
N ARG A 30 7.20 23.68 -7.00
CA ARG A 30 7.15 24.49 -5.77
C ARG A 30 8.48 25.20 -5.58
N SER A 31 8.38 26.47 -5.20
CA SER A 31 9.53 27.22 -4.69
C SER A 31 9.53 27.17 -3.17
N ASN A 32 10.70 26.98 -2.55
CA ASN A 32 10.85 27.20 -1.12
C ASN A 32 11.06 28.69 -0.81
N ARG A 33 11.06 29.05 0.48
CA ARG A 33 11.30 30.43 0.94
C ARG A 33 12.67 31.00 0.51
N VAL A 34 13.60 30.12 0.12
CA VAL A 34 14.97 30.45 -0.32
C VAL A 34 15.05 30.56 -1.86
N GLY A 35 13.92 30.41 -2.58
CA GLY A 35 13.87 30.51 -4.03
C GLY A 35 14.30 29.24 -4.78
N ALA A 36 14.53 28.12 -4.10
CA ALA A 36 14.83 26.85 -4.74
C ALA A 36 13.55 26.18 -5.24
N LEU A 37 13.55 25.78 -6.52
CA LEU A 37 12.47 25.07 -7.17
C LEU A 37 12.65 23.56 -7.00
N TYR A 38 11.63 22.89 -6.48
CA TYR A 38 11.56 21.44 -6.39
C TYR A 38 10.39 20.95 -7.25
N ALA A 39 10.67 20.00 -8.13
CA ALA A 39 9.64 19.16 -8.71
C ALA A 39 9.34 18.04 -7.72
N ALA A 40 8.13 18.01 -7.19
CA ALA A 40 7.71 16.87 -6.37
C ALA A 40 7.59 15.62 -7.25
N SER A 41 7.76 14.44 -6.65
CA SER A 41 7.40 13.21 -7.37
C SER A 41 5.89 13.24 -7.65
N ALA A 42 5.45 12.60 -8.74
CA ALA A 42 4.03 12.55 -9.08
C ALA A 42 3.18 11.95 -7.93
N LEU A 43 3.76 11.03 -7.17
CA LEU A 43 3.15 10.43 -5.99
C LEU A 43 3.00 11.43 -4.84
N ASP A 44 4.05 12.21 -4.53
CA ASP A 44 3.98 13.24 -3.49
C ASP A 44 2.91 14.30 -3.80
N ASP A 45 2.78 14.66 -5.07
CA ASP A 45 1.75 15.60 -5.51
C ASP A 45 0.34 15.04 -5.34
N LEU A 46 0.12 13.77 -5.69
CA LEU A 46 -1.17 13.11 -5.48
C LEU A 46 -1.52 13.00 -3.99
N ILE A 47 -0.55 12.61 -3.14
CA ILE A 47 -0.75 12.59 -1.68
C ILE A 47 -1.11 13.99 -1.17
N ARG A 48 -0.40 15.03 -1.63
CA ARG A 48 -0.69 16.42 -1.26
C ARG A 48 -2.07 16.88 -1.71
N LEU A 49 -2.55 16.42 -2.86
CA LEU A 49 -3.89 16.70 -3.34
C LEU A 49 -4.98 15.91 -2.59
N GLY A 50 -4.60 15.00 -1.69
CA GLY A 50 -5.51 14.21 -0.87
C GLY A 50 -5.88 12.85 -1.45
N TYR A 51 -5.17 12.41 -2.49
CA TYR A 51 -5.42 11.12 -3.14
C TYR A 51 -4.65 9.96 -2.49
N GLY A 52 -3.83 10.23 -1.47
CA GLY A 52 -3.04 9.24 -0.75
C GLY A 52 -3.76 8.70 0.48
N TYR A 53 -3.81 7.38 0.60
CA TYR A 53 -4.50 6.71 1.69
C TYR A 53 -3.62 5.62 2.30
N CYS A 54 -3.84 5.35 3.59
CA CYS A 54 -3.29 4.20 4.27
C CYS A 54 -4.38 3.44 5.03
N ALA A 55 -4.13 2.17 5.23
CA ALA A 55 -4.84 1.40 6.22
C ALA A 55 -3.88 0.43 6.88
N GLY A 56 -4.09 0.20 8.16
CA GLY A 56 -3.28 -0.71 8.93
C GLY A 56 -4.07 -1.33 10.05
N ILE A 57 -3.55 -2.45 10.52
CA ILE A 57 -4.15 -3.28 11.55
C ILE A 57 -3.07 -3.67 12.53
N GLY A 58 -3.45 -3.79 13.80
CA GLY A 58 -2.68 -4.47 14.83
C GLY A 58 -3.53 -5.61 15.33
N LEU A 59 -3.10 -6.85 15.09
CA LEU A 59 -3.80 -8.04 15.56
C LEU A 59 -3.16 -8.49 16.87
N LEU A 60 -3.90 -8.22 17.96
CA LEU A 60 -3.60 -8.65 19.32
C LEU A 60 -4.66 -9.67 19.72
N SER A 61 -4.54 -10.91 19.27
CA SER A 61 -5.37 -12.00 19.81
C SER A 61 -4.49 -13.19 20.16
N ALA A 62 -4.83 -13.85 21.28
CA ALA A 62 -4.09 -14.99 21.79
C ALA A 62 -3.92 -16.01 20.67
N GLY A 63 -2.66 -16.29 20.31
CA GLY A 63 -2.26 -17.03 19.13
C GLY A 63 -3.20 -18.16 18.73
N GLU A 64 -4.19 -17.83 17.90
CA GLU A 64 -4.78 -18.84 17.04
C GLU A 64 -3.68 -19.10 16.02
N PRO A 65 -3.07 -20.31 16.02
CA PRO A 65 -2.11 -20.64 15.00
C PRO A 65 -2.84 -20.40 13.68
N LEU A 66 -2.27 -19.56 12.80
CA LEU A 66 -2.75 -19.53 11.42
C LEU A 66 -2.86 -20.99 10.98
N PRO A 67 -4.05 -21.45 10.54
CA PRO A 67 -4.36 -22.88 10.46
C PRO A 67 -3.39 -23.63 9.54
N ASN A 68 -2.69 -22.88 8.68
CA ASN A 68 -1.74 -23.40 7.72
C ASN A 68 -0.34 -22.81 7.96
N GLN A 69 0.67 -23.69 7.95
CA GLN A 69 2.09 -23.32 7.89
C GLN A 69 2.47 -22.60 6.56
N VAL A 70 1.51 -22.45 5.64
CA VAL A 70 1.65 -21.93 4.28
C VAL A 70 0.53 -20.92 4.04
N ILE A 71 0.82 -19.85 3.29
CA ILE A 71 -0.20 -18.86 2.91
C ILE A 71 -1.38 -19.53 2.19
N VAL A 72 -2.59 -19.24 2.67
CA VAL A 72 -3.85 -19.52 1.98
C VAL A 72 -4.33 -18.23 1.34
N THR A 73 -4.30 -18.15 0.02
CA THR A 73 -4.70 -16.94 -0.73
C THR A 73 -6.19 -16.60 -0.58
N LEU A 74 -6.99 -17.53 -0.05
CA LEU A 74 -8.39 -17.32 0.33
C LEU A 74 -8.58 -16.71 1.74
N ARG A 75 -7.52 -16.46 2.52
CA ARG A 75 -7.64 -15.90 3.89
C ARG A 75 -6.72 -14.69 4.08
N PRO A 76 -7.07 -13.53 3.51
CA PRO A 76 -6.28 -12.32 3.66
C PRO A 76 -6.25 -11.81 5.11
N THR A 77 -5.10 -11.30 5.50
CA THR A 77 -4.90 -10.65 6.80
C THR A 77 -5.43 -9.22 6.79
N LEU A 78 -5.18 -8.50 5.69
CA LEU A 78 -5.65 -7.14 5.44
C LEU A 78 -5.97 -7.04 3.95
N TRP A 79 -7.13 -6.51 3.58
CA TRP A 79 -7.45 -6.29 2.16
C TRP A 79 -8.24 -5.01 1.92
N VAL A 80 -8.01 -4.44 0.75
CA VAL A 80 -8.63 -3.24 0.23
C VAL A 80 -9.48 -3.63 -0.96
N ARG A 81 -10.78 -3.36 -0.87
CA ARG A 81 -11.76 -3.53 -1.93
C ARG A 81 -11.87 -2.24 -2.72
N VAL A 82 -11.58 -2.33 -4.01
CA VAL A 82 -11.59 -1.22 -4.95
C VAL A 82 -12.92 -1.27 -5.72
N PRO A 83 -13.80 -0.27 -5.59
CA PRO A 83 -15.09 -0.29 -6.28
C PRO A 83 -14.93 -0.01 -7.78
N SER A 84 -15.97 -0.34 -8.55
CA SER A 84 -16.04 -0.02 -9.97
C SER A 84 -15.81 1.48 -10.24
N GLY A 85 -15.06 1.78 -11.30
CA GLY A 85 -14.75 3.17 -11.71
C GLY A 85 -13.63 3.83 -10.91
N VAL A 86 -13.02 3.13 -9.95
CA VAL A 86 -11.86 3.61 -9.19
C VAL A 86 -10.61 2.86 -9.63
N THR A 87 -9.52 3.59 -9.86
CA THR A 87 -8.19 3.01 -10.05
C THR A 87 -7.33 3.35 -8.86
N ILE A 88 -6.63 2.36 -8.29
CA ILE A 88 -5.63 2.59 -7.26
C ILE A 88 -4.24 2.17 -7.72
N ARG A 89 -3.23 2.82 -7.14
CA ARG A 89 -1.83 2.39 -7.25
C ARG A 89 -1.23 2.18 -5.87
N PRO A 90 -1.05 0.94 -5.41
CA PRO A 90 -0.35 0.69 -4.16
C PRO A 90 1.14 1.00 -4.32
N PHE A 91 1.72 1.61 -3.29
CA PHE A 91 3.12 2.04 -3.30
C PHE A 91 3.90 1.64 -2.05
N TYR A 92 3.21 1.10 -1.04
CA TYR A 92 3.84 0.57 0.16
C TYR A 92 2.98 -0.53 0.77
N GLY A 93 3.65 -1.58 1.24
CA GLY A 93 3.07 -2.57 2.14
C GLY A 93 4.10 -2.97 3.19
N ALA A 94 3.65 -3.22 4.41
CA ALA A 94 4.51 -3.71 5.47
C ALA A 94 3.78 -4.73 6.35
N ILE A 95 4.54 -5.70 6.83
CA ILE A 95 4.13 -6.66 7.86
C ILE A 95 5.25 -6.73 8.88
N GLN A 96 4.91 -6.55 10.13
CA GLN A 96 5.81 -6.69 11.27
C GLN A 96 5.23 -7.79 12.15
N VAL A 97 6.01 -8.85 12.35
CA VAL A 97 5.69 -9.92 13.28
C VAL A 97 6.37 -9.60 14.60
N GLU A 98 5.57 -9.33 15.62
CA GLU A 98 6.01 -8.81 16.91
C GLU A 98 6.23 -9.92 17.95
N ASP A 99 5.42 -10.98 17.91
CA ASP A 99 5.52 -12.14 18.79
C ASP A 99 5.22 -13.46 18.05
N THR A 100 6.01 -14.48 18.36
CA THR A 100 5.97 -15.79 17.70
C THR A 100 6.26 -16.94 18.67
N GLY A 101 5.65 -18.08 18.43
CA GLY A 101 5.96 -19.34 19.09
C GLY A 101 7.25 -20.00 18.56
N ALA A 102 7.42 -21.30 18.79
CA ALA A 102 8.66 -22.04 18.51
C ALA A 102 8.97 -22.29 17.01
N THR A 103 8.36 -21.55 16.09
CA THR A 103 8.55 -21.73 14.63
C THR A 103 9.30 -20.54 14.04
N ASN A 104 10.28 -20.84 13.19
CA ASN A 104 11.22 -19.85 12.63
C ASN A 104 10.99 -19.57 11.14
N ALA A 105 9.82 -19.91 10.60
CA ALA A 105 9.50 -19.80 9.18
C ALA A 105 8.30 -18.86 9.00
N PHE A 106 8.55 -17.75 8.32
CA PHE A 106 7.55 -16.73 8.02
C PHE A 106 7.49 -16.49 6.52
N GLU A 107 6.29 -16.20 6.07
CA GLU A 107 5.99 -15.89 4.69
C GLU A 107 5.08 -14.67 4.64
N ALA A 108 5.37 -13.77 3.72
CA ALA A 108 4.52 -12.62 3.43
C ALA A 108 4.19 -12.61 1.94
N LEU A 109 2.93 -12.30 1.61
CA LEU A 109 2.46 -12.12 0.25
C LEU A 109 1.62 -10.85 0.17
N ILE A 110 1.86 -10.06 -0.87
CA ILE A 110 0.93 -9.03 -1.31
C ILE A 110 0.46 -9.44 -2.71
N GLY A 111 -0.85 -9.52 -2.87
CA GLY A 111 -1.46 -9.95 -4.12
C GLY A 111 -2.67 -9.11 -4.48
N SER A 112 -3.17 -9.35 -5.69
CA SER A 112 -4.38 -8.71 -6.18
C SER A 112 -5.32 -9.70 -6.86
N ALA A 113 -6.62 -9.43 -6.79
CA ALA A 113 -7.65 -10.08 -7.59
C ALA A 113 -8.33 -9.07 -8.52
N PRO A 114 -8.76 -9.47 -9.73
CA PRO A 114 -9.52 -8.64 -10.66
C PRO A 114 -11.02 -8.54 -10.29
N SER A 115 -11.37 -8.87 -9.06
CA SER A 115 -12.73 -8.82 -8.52
C SER A 115 -12.71 -8.41 -7.05
N ASP A 116 -13.87 -7.99 -6.54
CA ASP A 116 -14.08 -7.94 -5.10
C ASP A 116 -14.09 -9.38 -4.56
N VAL A 117 -13.16 -9.70 -3.66
CA VAL A 117 -13.10 -11.03 -3.03
C VAL A 117 -14.15 -11.20 -1.92
N GLY A 118 -14.88 -10.13 -1.58
CA GLY A 118 -15.90 -10.16 -0.56
C GLY A 118 -15.33 -9.97 0.85
N ASN A 119 -16.09 -10.43 1.84
CA ASN A 119 -15.80 -10.29 3.26
C ASN A 119 -15.31 -11.57 3.95
N GLY A 120 -15.48 -12.74 3.30
CA GLY A 120 -15.28 -14.03 3.95
C GLY A 120 -16.15 -14.19 5.21
N THR A 121 -15.75 -15.05 6.15
CA THR A 121 -16.42 -15.18 7.46
C THR A 121 -15.90 -14.20 8.51
N SER A 122 -15.18 -13.15 8.12
CA SER A 122 -14.64 -12.17 9.06
C SER A 122 -15.74 -11.47 9.85
N ASP A 123 -15.68 -11.56 11.18
CA ASP A 123 -16.55 -10.81 12.10
C ASP A 123 -16.09 -9.34 12.24
N ALA A 124 -14.91 -8.99 11.71
CA ALA A 124 -14.41 -7.62 11.77
C ALA A 124 -15.23 -6.70 10.87
N ALA A 125 -15.63 -5.56 11.44
CA ALA A 125 -16.32 -4.52 10.69
C ALA A 125 -15.42 -3.94 9.58
N ASP A 126 -16.06 -3.52 8.48
CA ASP A 126 -15.40 -2.65 7.51
C ASP A 126 -14.90 -1.39 8.22
N PHE A 127 -13.71 -0.92 7.85
CA PHE A 127 -13.21 0.37 8.29
C PHE A 127 -12.72 1.20 7.10
N GLY A 128 -12.81 2.53 7.27
CA GLY A 128 -12.37 3.48 6.27
C GLY A 128 -10.85 3.62 6.27
N PRO A 129 -10.22 3.82 5.11
CA PRO A 129 -8.80 4.16 5.06
C PRO A 129 -8.57 5.59 5.54
N VAL A 130 -7.40 5.85 6.12
CA VAL A 130 -6.99 7.17 6.61
C VAL A 130 -6.27 7.94 5.52
N ASN A 131 -6.60 9.23 5.33
CA ASN A 131 -5.92 10.09 4.39
C ASN A 131 -4.51 10.43 4.89
N LEU A 132 -3.50 10.22 4.04
CA LEU A 132 -2.11 10.56 4.35
C LEU A 132 -1.89 12.08 4.48
N ARG A 133 -2.80 12.89 3.92
CA ARG A 133 -2.88 14.32 4.21
C ARG A 133 -3.84 14.54 5.38
N THR A 134 -3.26 14.61 6.59
CA THR A 134 -3.94 14.72 7.89
C THR A 134 -4.86 15.94 8.10
N GLY A 135 -5.00 16.83 7.12
CA GLY A 135 -5.93 17.97 7.13
C GLY A 135 -7.12 17.83 6.18
N LEU A 136 -7.28 16.68 5.53
CA LEU A 136 -8.43 16.35 4.69
C LEU A 136 -9.22 15.20 5.32
N GLY A 137 -10.48 15.07 4.93
CA GLY A 137 -11.31 13.95 5.38
C GLY A 137 -10.85 12.61 4.78
N ASP A 138 -11.21 11.54 5.47
CA ASP A 138 -10.91 10.14 5.13
C ASP A 138 -11.85 9.57 4.04
N ASN A 139 -12.32 10.42 3.14
CA ASN A 139 -13.29 10.07 2.11
C ASN A 139 -12.58 9.30 0.98
N SER A 140 -12.46 7.99 1.11
CA SER A 140 -12.09 7.09 0.01
C SER A 140 -13.29 6.27 -0.43
N GLY A 141 -13.41 6.01 -1.73
CA GLY A 141 -14.36 5.01 -2.24
C GLY A 141 -13.93 3.57 -1.95
N CYS A 142 -12.67 3.36 -1.57
CA CYS A 142 -12.16 2.03 -1.22
C CYS A 142 -12.63 1.61 0.17
N THR A 143 -12.93 0.32 0.35
CA THR A 143 -13.30 -0.25 1.64
C THR A 143 -12.18 -1.15 2.15
N VAL A 144 -11.84 -1.07 3.43
CA VAL A 144 -10.79 -1.89 4.03
C VAL A 144 -11.38 -2.88 5.02
N ARG A 145 -10.82 -4.09 5.02
CA ARG A 145 -11.16 -5.17 5.95
C ARG A 145 -9.93 -5.89 6.47
N GLN A 146 -10.12 -6.62 7.56
CA GLN A 146 -9.06 -7.32 8.27
C GLN A 146 -9.50 -8.71 8.72
N GLU A 147 -8.52 -9.59 8.91
CA GLU A 147 -8.64 -10.90 9.55
C GLU A 147 -9.80 -11.74 9.00
N ALA A 148 -9.61 -12.30 7.81
CA ALA A 148 -10.54 -13.31 7.30
C ALA A 148 -10.42 -14.59 8.14
N SER A 149 -11.43 -14.86 8.98
CA SER A 149 -11.52 -16.09 9.79
C SER A 149 -11.87 -17.34 8.95
N GLY A 150 -12.21 -17.15 7.68
CA GLY A 150 -12.58 -18.20 6.72
C GLY A 150 -12.41 -17.69 5.30
N ASP A 151 -12.69 -18.57 4.34
CA ASP A 151 -12.36 -18.34 2.94
C ASP A 151 -13.19 -17.18 2.35
N VAL A 152 -12.52 -16.31 1.59
CA VAL A 152 -13.16 -15.27 0.78
C VAL A 152 -13.73 -15.86 -0.52
N ASP A 153 -14.64 -15.14 -1.18
CA ASP A 153 -15.44 -15.63 -2.32
C ASP A 153 -14.62 -15.81 -3.61
N ALA A 154 -13.50 -15.10 -3.74
CA ALA A 154 -12.63 -15.18 -4.90
C ALA A 154 -11.15 -15.25 -4.52
N ASP A 155 -10.38 -15.97 -5.33
CA ASP A 155 -8.95 -16.15 -5.09
C ASP A 155 -8.14 -14.94 -5.57
N VAL A 156 -7.12 -14.60 -4.79
CA VAL A 156 -6.10 -13.65 -5.21
C VAL A 156 -5.13 -14.35 -6.16
N ASN A 157 -5.33 -14.07 -7.44
CA ASN A 157 -4.71 -14.80 -8.55
C ASN A 157 -3.42 -14.16 -9.08
N CYS A 158 -3.04 -12.97 -8.59
CA CYS A 158 -1.82 -12.29 -9.00
C CYS A 158 -0.95 -11.92 -7.79
N ASN A 159 0.26 -12.48 -7.75
CA ASN A 159 1.25 -12.19 -6.70
C ASN A 159 2.05 -10.95 -7.09
N LEU A 160 1.80 -9.82 -6.43
CA LEU A 160 2.54 -8.58 -6.66
C LEU A 160 3.91 -8.62 -5.98
N TRP A 161 3.99 -9.27 -4.83
CA TRP A 161 5.22 -9.43 -4.07
C TRP A 161 5.11 -10.59 -3.08
N ARG A 162 6.19 -11.35 -2.90
CA ARG A 162 6.26 -12.47 -1.95
C ARG A 162 7.64 -12.52 -1.33
N ALA A 163 7.73 -12.75 -0.04
CA ALA A 163 8.99 -12.90 0.69
C ALA A 163 8.89 -13.99 1.74
N PHE A 164 10.05 -14.59 2.03
CA PHE A 164 10.21 -15.64 3.02
C PHE A 164 11.30 -15.22 3.99
N LYS A 165 11.10 -15.48 5.27
CA LYS A 165 12.14 -15.37 6.30
C LYS A 165 12.21 -16.71 7.01
N HIS A 166 13.37 -17.35 6.92
CA HIS A 166 13.72 -18.53 7.70
C HIS A 166 14.86 -18.14 8.64
N GLU A 167 14.69 -18.35 9.95
CA GLU A 167 15.83 -18.31 10.88
C GLU A 167 16.41 -19.72 11.00
N ASP A 168 17.63 -19.90 10.50
CA ASP A 168 18.33 -21.19 10.45
C ASP A 168 18.44 -21.82 11.85
N ASN A 169 17.95 -23.07 11.95
CA ASN A 169 18.15 -24.06 13.02
C ASN A 169 19.00 -23.60 14.21
N VAL A 170 18.38 -22.93 15.17
CA VAL A 170 18.95 -22.88 16.52
C VAL A 170 18.49 -24.17 17.21
N ALA A 171 19.43 -25.03 17.60
CA ALA A 171 19.20 -26.27 18.34
C ALA A 171 18.56 -26.06 19.74
N THR A 172 18.14 -24.84 20.02
CA THR A 172 17.46 -24.37 21.21
C THR A 172 16.31 -23.51 20.70
N PRO A 173 15.05 -23.70 21.12
CA PRO A 173 13.94 -22.81 20.81
C PRO A 173 14.15 -21.47 21.53
N ALA A 174 15.13 -20.71 21.07
CA ALA A 174 15.30 -19.31 21.39
C ALA A 174 14.38 -18.56 20.43
N THR A 175 13.46 -17.81 21.03
CA THR A 175 12.49 -16.88 20.44
C THR A 175 12.97 -16.36 19.09
N ALA A 176 12.29 -16.73 18.01
CA ALA A 176 12.59 -16.19 16.69
C ALA A 176 12.52 -14.66 16.79
N GLY A 177 13.52 -13.97 16.25
CA GLY A 177 13.53 -12.51 16.25
C GLY A 177 12.37 -11.96 15.40
N PRO A 178 11.89 -10.74 15.68
CA PRO A 178 10.80 -10.14 14.92
C PRO A 178 11.07 -10.21 13.41
N ALA A 179 10.03 -10.57 12.64
CA ALA A 179 10.12 -10.65 11.19
C ALA A 179 9.49 -9.40 10.57
N ASN A 180 10.31 -8.59 9.90
CA ASN A 180 9.87 -7.38 9.22
C ASN A 180 9.91 -7.59 7.71
N PHE A 181 8.77 -7.39 7.08
CA PHE A 181 8.54 -7.51 5.66
C PHE A 181 8.13 -6.15 5.13
N GLU A 182 8.88 -5.61 4.18
CA GLU A 182 8.55 -4.35 3.52
C GLU A 182 8.51 -4.54 2.00
N TRP A 183 7.44 -4.04 1.39
CA TRP A 183 7.27 -3.96 -0.04
C TRP A 183 7.19 -2.50 -0.49
N LYS A 184 8.13 -2.12 -1.35
CA LYS A 184 8.20 -0.80 -2.00
C LYS A 184 8.40 -1.03 -3.50
N PRO A 185 7.33 -1.12 -4.31
CA PRO A 185 7.47 -1.42 -5.72
C PRO A 185 8.20 -0.30 -6.46
N THR A 186 9.19 -0.65 -7.28
CA THR A 186 9.86 0.32 -8.17
C THR A 186 8.93 0.84 -9.26
N VAL A 187 7.99 0.00 -9.70
CA VAL A 187 6.94 0.34 -10.67
C VAL A 187 5.59 0.11 -10.00
N LEU A 188 4.81 1.17 -9.83
CA LEU A 188 3.51 1.08 -9.15
C LEU A 188 2.51 0.31 -10.02
N PRO A 189 1.99 -0.85 -9.57
CA PRO A 189 0.93 -1.54 -10.27
C PRO A 189 -0.33 -0.68 -10.28
N ALA A 190 -1.20 -0.90 -11.26
CA ALA A 190 -2.49 -0.23 -11.38
C ALA A 190 -3.60 -1.27 -11.23
N LEU A 191 -4.46 -1.08 -10.23
CA LEU A 191 -5.62 -1.93 -9.98
C LEU A 191 -6.86 -1.12 -10.33
N VAL A 192 -7.58 -1.56 -11.37
CA VAL A 192 -8.83 -0.94 -11.82
C VAL A 192 -9.99 -1.72 -11.25
N GLY A 193 -10.86 -1.05 -10.49
CA GLY A 193 -11.99 -1.68 -9.83
C GLY A 193 -13.09 -2.14 -10.81
N PRO A 194 -13.89 -3.17 -10.46
CA PRO A 194 -13.86 -3.90 -9.20
C PRO A 194 -12.61 -4.78 -9.06
N ALA A 195 -11.86 -4.61 -7.98
CA ALA A 195 -10.60 -5.31 -7.74
C ALA A 195 -10.32 -5.39 -6.25
N THR A 196 -9.39 -6.27 -5.87
CA THR A 196 -8.93 -6.41 -4.49
C THR A 196 -7.41 -6.30 -4.45
N LEU A 197 -6.89 -5.56 -3.48
CA LEU A 197 -5.50 -5.62 -3.04
C LEU A 197 -5.47 -6.31 -1.67
N ALA A 198 -4.69 -7.37 -1.52
CA ALA A 198 -4.68 -8.16 -0.30
C ALA A 198 -3.25 -8.40 0.19
N LEU A 199 -3.11 -8.45 1.51
CA LEU A 199 -1.90 -8.75 2.23
C LEU A 199 -2.15 -10.01 3.06
N TYR A 200 -1.18 -10.91 3.01
CA TYR A 200 -1.18 -12.19 3.68
C TYR A 200 0.10 -12.34 4.47
N VAL A 201 -0.04 -12.88 5.68
CA VAL A 201 1.07 -13.43 6.43
C VAL A 201 0.79 -14.92 6.67
N GLY A 202 1.82 -15.74 6.49
CA GLY A 202 1.84 -17.15 6.82
C GLY A 202 3.01 -17.44 7.76
N GLY A 203 2.84 -18.39 8.65
CA GLY A 203 3.89 -18.82 9.59
C GLY A 203 3.30 -19.56 10.76
N GLY A 204 4.09 -20.47 11.35
CA GLY A 204 3.65 -21.22 12.51
C GLY A 204 3.64 -20.35 13.78
N ALA A 205 2.55 -20.42 14.55
CA ALA A 205 2.43 -19.78 15.87
C ALA A 205 2.73 -18.28 15.90
N ILE A 206 2.25 -17.51 14.92
CA ILE A 206 2.27 -16.05 14.97
C ILE A 206 1.22 -15.58 15.98
N HIS A 207 1.61 -14.81 16.99
CA HIS A 207 0.69 -14.32 18.02
C HIS A 207 0.35 -12.84 17.87
N GLN A 208 1.28 -12.03 17.35
CA GLN A 208 1.10 -10.60 17.20
C GLN A 208 1.68 -10.12 15.88
N ILE A 209 0.88 -9.36 15.13
CA ILE A 209 1.32 -8.69 13.91
C ILE A 209 0.79 -7.27 13.82
N THR A 210 1.58 -6.43 13.18
CA THR A 210 1.13 -5.17 12.61
C THR A 210 1.26 -5.25 11.10
N ALA A 211 0.21 -4.90 10.36
CA ALA A 211 0.23 -4.87 8.90
C ALA A 211 -0.29 -3.54 8.37
N GLN A 212 0.26 -3.06 7.26
CA GLN A 212 -0.11 -1.79 6.65
C GLN A 212 -0.07 -1.89 5.12
N LEU A 213 -1.03 -1.24 4.46
CA LEU A 213 -1.01 -0.94 3.03
C LEU A 213 -1.17 0.56 2.81
N GLN A 214 -0.48 1.09 1.81
CA GLN A 214 -0.67 2.46 1.34
C GLN A 214 -0.82 2.50 -0.18
N TRP A 215 -1.75 3.33 -0.64
CA TRP A 215 -2.08 3.47 -2.05
C TRP A 215 -2.50 4.89 -2.37
N ILE A 216 -2.40 5.24 -3.65
CA ILE A 216 -3.06 6.42 -4.20
C ILE A 216 -4.31 6.00 -4.96
N VAL A 217 -5.34 6.84 -4.92
CA VAL A 217 -6.50 6.77 -5.82
C VAL A 217 -6.20 7.67 -7.01
N GLU A 218 -6.23 7.14 -8.23
CA GLU A 218 -6.05 8.00 -9.41
C GLU A 218 -7.25 8.93 -9.59
N PRO A 219 -7.03 10.23 -9.87
CA PRO A 219 -8.12 11.13 -10.23
C PRO A 219 -8.82 10.59 -11.48
N THR A 220 -10.12 10.32 -11.41
CA THR A 220 -10.90 9.96 -12.59
C THR A 220 -10.94 11.16 -13.55
N ALA A 221 -10.58 10.92 -14.82
CA ALA A 221 -10.80 11.90 -15.87
C ALA A 221 -12.32 12.06 -16.05
N ASN A 222 -12.86 13.21 -15.63
CA ASN A 222 -14.23 13.61 -15.95
C ASN A 222 -14.32 14.09 -17.41
#